data_AF-A0A3S5B763-F1
#
_entry.id   AF-A0A3S5B763-F1
#
_cell.length_a   1.000
_cell.length_b   1.000
_cell.length_c   1.000
_cell.angle_alpha   90.00
_cell.angle_beta   90.00
_cell.angle_gamma   90.00
#
_symmetry.space_group_name_H-M   'P 1'
#
loop_
_entity.id
_entity.type
_entity.pdbx_description
1 polymer ?
#
loop_
_entity_poly.entity_id
_entity_poly.type
_entity_poly.pdbx_seq_one_letter_code
_entity_poly.pdbx_strand_id
1 'polypeptide(L)' 'MPLLISGQASTGLNPYDPRNIDTLHRFLSIYEEQAERLDDTLLDGQDELGRVRARIASLQHELQDLEVKQDEHMAR' A
#
# COMPACT_ATOMS: atom_id res chain seq x y z
N MET A 1 -56.14 -18.93 -25.54
CA MET A 1 -55.91 -18.03 -24.38
C MET A 1 -54.53 -18.36 -23.81
N PRO A 2 -53.53 -17.47 -23.95
CA PRO A 2 -52.14 -17.78 -23.64
C PRO A 2 -51.79 -17.58 -22.17
N LEU A 3 -50.71 -18.25 -21.76
CA LEU A 3 -50.18 -18.43 -20.41
C LEU A 3 -49.63 -17.13 -19.82
N LEU A 4 -49.98 -16.86 -18.55
CA LEU A 4 -49.34 -15.88 -17.67
C LEU A 4 -47.89 -16.30 -17.42
N ILE A 5 -46.94 -15.76 -18.19
CA ILE A 5 -45.53 -15.78 -17.81
C ILE A 5 -45.38 -14.74 -16.70
N SER A 6 -45.37 -15.25 -15.47
CA SER A 6 -44.93 -14.55 -14.28
C SER A 6 -43.58 -13.90 -14.60
N GLY A 7 -43.56 -12.57 -14.65
CA GLY A 7 -42.32 -11.80 -14.79
C GLY A 7 -41.43 -12.17 -13.61
N GLN A 8 -40.40 -12.97 -13.87
CA GLN A 8 -39.34 -13.20 -12.91
C GLN A 8 -38.84 -11.83 -12.49
N ALA A 9 -39.02 -11.53 -11.20
CA ALA A 9 -38.43 -10.39 -10.55
C ALA A 9 -36.94 -10.41 -10.91
N SER A 10 -36.51 -9.44 -11.70
CA SER A 10 -35.16 -8.94 -11.65
C SER A 10 -34.89 -8.72 -10.17
N THR A 11 -34.02 -9.52 -9.57
CA THR A 11 -33.43 -9.26 -8.25
C THR A 11 -32.56 -8.02 -8.39
N GLY A 12 -33.21 -6.89 -8.65
CA GLY A 12 -32.62 -5.57 -8.65
C GLY A 12 -32.44 -5.21 -7.20
N LEU A 13 -31.19 -5.33 -6.72
CA LEU A 13 -30.75 -4.61 -5.54
C LEU A 13 -31.20 -3.16 -5.72
N ASN A 14 -32.22 -2.74 -4.97
CA ASN A 14 -32.65 -1.35 -4.97
C ASN A 14 -31.51 -0.54 -4.33
N PRO A 15 -30.81 0.33 -5.08
CA PRO A 15 -29.67 1.07 -4.53
C PRO A 15 -30.09 2.09 -3.47
N TYR A 16 -31.38 2.38 -3.35
CA TYR A 16 -31.96 3.28 -2.35
C TYR A 16 -32.64 2.55 -1.18
N ASP A 17 -32.57 1.21 -1.14
CA ASP A 17 -32.99 0.47 0.06
C ASP A 17 -32.05 0.84 1.23
N PRO A 18 -32.56 1.32 2.37
CA PRO A 18 -31.74 1.68 3.52
C PRO A 18 -30.75 0.58 3.93
N ARG A 19 -31.13 -0.69 3.82
CA ARG A 19 -30.24 -1.82 4.15
C ARG A 19 -29.05 -1.93 3.20
N ASN A 20 -29.26 -1.62 1.93
CA ASN A 20 -28.21 -1.60 0.92
C ASN A 20 -27.31 -0.38 1.09
N ILE A 21 -27.88 0.78 1.44
CA ILE A 21 -27.14 2.00 1.79
C ILE A 21 -26.28 1.80 3.03
N ASP A 22 -26.79 1.19 4.10
CA ASP A 22 -26.02 0.87 5.31
C ASP A 22 -24.86 -0.08 4.99
N THR A 23 -25.11 -1.07 4.13
CA THR A 23 -24.08 -2.01 3.68
C THR A 23 -22.99 -1.30 2.87
N LEU A 24 -23.37 -0.41 1.94
CA LEU A 24 -22.43 0.40 1.16
C LEU A 24 -21.62 1.34 2.05
N HIS A 25 -22.26 2.01 3.01
CA HIS A 25 -21.58 2.88 3.96
C HIS A 25 -20.57 2.09 4.80
N ARG A 26 -20.92 0.88 5.25
CA ARG A 26 -20.01 0.01 5.99
C ARG A 26 -18.81 -0.40 5.15
N PHE A 27 -19.01 -0.74 3.87
CA PHE A 27 -17.92 -1.02 2.96
C PHE A 27 -17.00 0.19 2.78
N LEU A 28 -17.56 1.38 2.56
CA LEU A 28 -16.77 2.60 2.41
C LEU A 28 -15.93 2.90 3.65
N SER A 29 -16.50 2.79 4.85
CA SER A 29 -15.75 3.00 6.09
C SER A 29 -14.60 1.99 6.28
N ILE A 30 -14.80 0.72 5.87
CA ILE A 30 -13.72 -0.28 5.90
C ILE A 30 -12.62 0.08 4.90
N TYR A 31 -12.98 0.54 3.70
CA TYR A 31 -12.01 0.98 2.70
C TYR A 31 -11.21 2.20 3.16
N GLU A 32 -11.87 3.18 3.79
CA GLU A 32 -11.21 4.35 4.38
C GLU A 32 -10.21 3.94 5.47
N GLU A 33 -10.61 3.09 6.42
CA GLU A 33 -9.72 2.58 7.46
C GLU A 33 -8.53 1.82 6.87
N GLN A 34 -8.74 1.01 5.82
CA GLN A 34 -7.67 0.29 5.15
C GLN A 34 -6.72 1.22 4.38
N ALA A 35 -7.24 2.28 3.77
CA ALA A 35 -6.44 3.27 3.07
C ALA A 35 -5.55 4.04 4.04
N GLU A 36 -6.09 4.50 5.17
CA GLU A 36 -5.30 5.19 6.22
C GLU A 36 -4.17 4.29 6.75
N ARG A 37 -4.47 3.02 7.05
CA ARG A 37 -3.46 2.06 7.52
C ARG A 37 -2.39 1.79 6.46
N LEU A 38 -2.76 1.76 5.19
CA LEU A 38 -1.81 1.58 4.09
C LEU A 38 -0.88 2.78 3.98
N ASP A 39 -1.42 4.00 4.07
CA ASP A 39 -0.64 5.23 4.03
C ASP A 39 0.38 5.29 5.18
N ASP A 40 -0.03 4.95 6.40
CA ASP A 40 0.88 4.86 7.56
C ASP A 40 2.01 3.84 7.31
N THR A 41 1.66 2.65 6.81
CA THR A 41 2.64 1.59 6.52
C THR A 41 3.61 2.01 5.41
N LEU A 42 3.12 2.75 4.40
CA LEU A 42 3.95 3.26 3.31
C LEU A 42 4.91 4.36 3.81
N LEU A 43 4.44 5.25 4.68
CA LEU A 43 5.27 6.28 5.33
C LEU A 43 6.40 5.64 6.14
N ASP A 44 6.08 4.68 7.01
CA ASP A 44 7.07 3.95 7.81
C ASP A 44 8.08 3.21 6.91
N GLY A 45 7.59 2.58 5.84
CA GLY A 45 8.44 1.88 4.87
C GLY A 45 9.38 2.82 4.11
N GLN A 46 8.92 4.03 3.77
CA GLN A 46 9.75 5.05 3.12
C GLN A 46 10.84 5.56 4.05
N ASP A 47 10.52 5.79 5.32
CA ASP A 47 11.50 6.23 6.32
C ASP A 47 12.58 5.18 6.55
N GLU A 48 12.20 3.90 6.65
CA GLU A 48 13.16 2.81 6.80
C GLU A 48 14.04 2.65 5.56
N LEU A 49 13.46 2.76 4.36
CA LEU A 49 14.24 2.78 3.11
C LEU A 49 15.23 3.96 3.08
N GLY A 50 14.83 5.13 3.59
CA GLY A 50 15.70 6.29 3.73
C GLY A 50 16.90 6.00 4.64
N ARG A 51 16.67 5.39 5.81
CA ARG A 51 17.72 4.99 6.76
C ARG A 51 18.68 3.97 6.17
N VAL A 52 18.15 2.94 5.50
CA VAL A 52 18.97 1.91 4.85
C VAL A 52 19.85 2.53 3.76
N ARG A 53 19.30 3.43 2.92
CA ARG A 53 20.08 4.14 1.90
C ARG A 53 21.21 4.98 2.50
N ALA A 54 20.93 5.72 3.57
CA ALA A 54 21.95 6.49 4.27
C ALA A 54 23.06 5.60 4.84
N ARG A 55 22.69 4.43 5.38
CA ARG A 55 23.66 3.45 5.90
C ARG A 55 24.53 2.88 4.78
N ILE A 56 23.95 2.55 3.62
CA ILE A 56 24.69 2.09 2.44
C ILE A 56 25.70 3.15 2.00
N ALA A 57 25.29 4.42 1.91
CA ALA A 57 26.17 5.51 1.50
C ALA A 57 27.36 5.70 2.47
N SER A 58 27.11 5.60 3.79
CA SER A 58 28.17 5.64 4.81
C SER A 58 29.18 4.50 4.61
N LEU A 59 28.69 3.28 4.42
CA LEU A 59 29.57 2.10 4.23
C LEU A 59 30.37 2.19 2.93
N GLN A 60 29.78 2.71 1.86
CA GLN A 60 30.49 2.94 0.60
C GLN A 60 31.63 3.96 0.78
N HIS A 61 31.38 5.03 1.53
CA HIS A 61 32.42 6.01 1.83
C HIS A 61 33.55 5.41 2.69
N GLU A 62 33.20 4.66 3.74
CA GLU A 62 34.18 3.97 4.59
C GLU A 62 35.03 2.97 3.80
N LEU A 63 34.42 2.23 2.86
CA LEU A 63 35.13 1.31 1.98
C LEU A 63 36.13 2.06 1.07
N GLN A 64 35.70 3.16 0.47
CA GLN A 64 36.57 3.97 -0.38
C GLN A 64 37.77 4.53 0.40
N ASP A 65 37.54 5.01 1.63
CA ASP A 65 38.61 5.50 2.49
C ASP A 65 39.61 4.40 2.86
N LEU A 66 39.14 3.16 3.05
CA LEU A 66 39.99 2.01 3.31
C LEU A 66 40.81 1.61 2.08
N GLU A 67 40.21 1.61 0.90
CA GLU A 67 40.89 1.33 -0.37
C GLU A 67 42.04 2.33 -0.59
N VAL A 68 41.78 3.63 -0.41
CA VAL A 68 42.81 4.68 -0.53
C VAL A 68 43.96 4.44 0.45
N LYS A 69 43.67 4.15 1.72
CA LYS A 69 44.71 3.85 2.72
C LYS A 69 45.50 2.61 2.37
N GLN A 70 44.85 1.59 1.82
CA GLN A 70 45.53 0.36 1.40
C GLN A 70 46.50 0.64 0.25
N ASP A 71 46.08 1.42 -0.75
CA ASP A 71 46.94 1.80 -1.87
C ASP A 71 48.15 2.62 -1.42
N GLU A 72 47.98 3.56 -0.49
CA GLU A 72 49.08 4.32 0.12
C GLU A 72 50.08 3.43 0.85
N HIS A 73 49.60 2.38 1.52
CA HIS A 73 50.44 1.39 2.20
C HIS A 73 51.15 0.45 1.24
N MET A 74 50.54 0.10 0.10
CA MET A 74 51.17 -0.74 -0.93
C MET A 74 52.18 0.02 -1.80
N ALA A 75 52.07 1.35 -1.87
CA ALA A 75 52.98 2.22 -2.62
C ALA A 75 54.28 2.57 -1.87
N ARG A 76 54.46 2.12 -0.61
CA ARG A 76 55.68 2.29 0.20
C ARG A 76 56.45 0.99 0.34
#